data_AF-A0A9X3HXB2-F1
#
_entry.id   AF-A0A9X3HXB2-F1
#
_cell.length_a   1.000
_cell.length_b   1.000
_cell.length_c   1.000
_cell.angle_alpha   90.00
_cell.angle_beta   90.00
_cell.angle_gamma   90.00
#
_symmetry.space_group_name_H-M   'P 1'
#
loop_
_entity.id
_entity.type
_entity.pdbx_description
1 polymer ?
#
loop_
_entity_poly.entity_id
_entity_poly.type
_entity_poly.pdbx_seq_one_letter_code
_entity_poly.pdbx_strand_id
1 'polypeptide(L)'
;MLGKHQDAYGAFYRSTHNNDHLDTKTELLVGLSAAMAMNCLPCTRYYLLEAKKAGITKGEISDVTAKVMAVAAGQKKLQMQEVLDKYHIDIDKFS
;
A
#
# COMPACT_ATOMS: atom_id res chain seq x y z
N MET A 1 20.33 -15.61 -4.74
CA MET A 1 20.10 -15.70 -3.29
C MET A 1 18.73 -16.31 -2.91
N LEU A 2 17.84 -16.63 -3.86
CA LEU A 2 16.58 -17.35 -3.57
C LEU A 2 16.40 -18.67 -4.36
N GLY A 3 17.40 -19.07 -5.17
CA GLY A 3 17.41 -20.35 -5.90
C GLY A 3 16.14 -20.58 -6.72
N LYS A 4 15.61 -21.81 -6.70
CA LYS A 4 14.37 -22.20 -7.40
C LYS A 4 13.14 -21.34 -7.10
N HIS A 5 13.10 -20.67 -5.95
CA HIS A 5 11.97 -19.82 -5.55
C HIS A 5 12.00 -18.46 -6.27
N GLN A 6 13.18 -18.03 -6.76
CA GLN A 6 13.34 -16.75 -7.44
C GLN A 6 12.59 -16.71 -8.77
N ASP A 7 12.63 -17.81 -9.53
CA ASP A 7 11.98 -17.88 -10.85
C ASP A 7 10.47 -17.96 -10.71
N ALA A 8 9.97 -18.79 -9.80
CA ALA A 8 8.54 -18.90 -9.50
C ALA A 8 7.97 -17.57 -8.98
N TYR A 9 8.64 -16.94 -8.02
CA TYR A 9 8.23 -15.63 -7.52
C TYR A 9 8.30 -14.56 -8.62
N GLY A 10 9.36 -14.55 -9.42
CA GLY A 10 9.51 -13.60 -10.52
C GLY A 10 8.44 -13.76 -11.60
N ALA A 11 8.05 -15.01 -11.91
CA ALA A 11 6.95 -15.30 -12.83
C ALA A 11 5.62 -14.78 -12.29
N PHE A 12 5.31 -15.08 -11.02
CA PHE A 12 4.13 -14.55 -10.34
C PHE A 12 4.13 -13.01 -10.35
N TYR A 13 5.22 -12.38 -9.91
CA TYR A 13 5.34 -10.92 -9.86
C TYR A 13 5.13 -10.27 -11.24
N ARG A 14 5.68 -10.85 -12.30
CA ARG A 14 5.43 -10.33 -13.66
C ARG A 14 4.00 -10.52 -14.10
N SER A 15 3.37 -11.64 -13.75
CA SER A 15 1.97 -11.89 -14.11
C SER A 15 1.01 -10.88 -13.48
N THR A 16 1.33 -10.29 -12.32
CA THR A 16 0.45 -9.29 -11.69
C THR A 16 0.38 -7.97 -12.46
N HIS A 17 1.27 -7.72 -13.42
CA HIS A 17 1.22 -6.53 -14.29
C HIS A 17 0.40 -6.77 -15.58
N ASN A 18 -0.01 -8.01 -15.86
CA ASN A 18 -0.89 -8.34 -16.98
C ASN A 18 -2.32 -8.42 -16.46
N ASN A 19 -3.11 -7.38 -16.69
CA ASN A 19 -4.46 -7.27 -16.13
C ASN A 19 -5.54 -7.66 -17.14
N ASP A 20 -6.48 -8.50 -16.72
CA ASP A 20 -7.68 -8.84 -17.49
C ASP A 20 -8.86 -7.88 -17.23
N HIS A 21 -8.84 -7.19 -16.08
CA HIS A 21 -9.99 -6.43 -15.58
C HIS A 21 -9.67 -4.97 -15.20
N LEU A 22 -8.41 -4.66 -14.90
CA LEU A 22 -7.98 -3.31 -14.58
C LEU A 22 -7.28 -2.70 -15.79
N ASP A 23 -7.61 -1.45 -16.12
CA ASP A 23 -6.78 -0.69 -17.05
C ASP A 23 -5.41 -0.38 -16.42
N THR A 24 -4.43 -0.03 -17.25
CA THR A 24 -3.05 0.26 -16.82
C THR A 24 -3.01 1.35 -15.76
N LYS A 25 -3.83 2.39 -15.91
CA LYS A 25 -3.88 3.50 -14.96
C LYS A 25 -4.33 3.03 -13.59
N THR A 26 -5.41 2.26 -13.53
CA THR A 26 -5.97 1.74 -12.29
C THR A 26 -5.02 0.77 -11.62
N GLU A 27 -4.38 -0.13 -12.38
CA GLU A 27 -3.37 -1.03 -11.81
C GLU A 27 -2.20 -0.25 -11.19
N LEU A 28 -1.66 0.77 -11.85
CA LEU A 28 -0.56 1.55 -11.31
C LEU A 28 -0.94 2.30 -10.03
N LEU A 29 -2.16 2.86 -9.96
CA LEU A 29 -2.65 3.53 -8.75
C LEU A 29 -2.88 2.55 -7.59
N VAL A 30 -3.42 1.35 -7.88
CA VAL A 30 -3.60 0.28 -6.89
C VAL A 30 -2.25 -0.24 -6.41
N GLY A 31 -1.31 -0.47 -7.33
CA GLY A 31 0.05 -0.90 -7.03
C GLY A 31 0.81 0.12 -6.18
N LEU A 32 0.68 1.42 -6.48
CA LEU A 32 1.21 2.48 -5.64
C LEU A 32 0.60 2.46 -4.23
N SER A 33 -0.73 2.35 -4.13
CA SER A 33 -1.43 2.24 -2.84
C SER A 33 -0.92 1.06 -2.02
N ALA A 34 -0.77 -0.12 -2.65
CA ALA A 34 -0.28 -1.33 -2.00
C ALA A 34 1.18 -1.19 -1.55
N ALA A 35 2.04 -0.62 -2.39
CA ALA A 35 3.44 -0.35 -2.06
C ALA A 35 3.57 0.57 -0.83
N MET A 36 2.75 1.63 -0.78
CA MET A 36 2.74 2.56 0.35
C MET A 36 2.17 1.92 1.62
N ALA A 37 1.08 1.16 1.51
CA ALA A 37 0.48 0.47 2.66
C ALA A 37 1.44 -0.55 3.30
N MET A 38 2.31 -1.18 2.49
CA MET A 38 3.34 -2.10 2.94
C MET A 38 4.67 -1.41 3.33
N ASN A 39 4.72 -0.08 3.30
CA ASN A 39 5.92 0.71 3.59
C ASN A 39 7.15 0.31 2.73
N CYS A 40 6.93 -0.07 1.45
CA CYS A 40 8.00 -0.50 0.56
C CYS A 40 8.57 0.68 -0.26
N LEU A 41 9.63 1.33 0.24
CA LEU A 41 10.32 2.44 -0.44
C LEU A 41 10.69 2.17 -1.92
N PRO A 42 11.39 1.08 -2.27
CA PRO A 42 11.74 0.83 -3.66
C PRO A 42 10.52 0.56 -4.55
N CYS A 43 9.48 -0.09 -4.01
CA CYS A 43 8.22 -0.33 -4.72
C CYS A 43 7.48 0.99 -4.99
N THR A 44 7.35 1.86 -3.99
CA THR A 44 6.72 3.18 -4.13
C THR A 44 7.44 4.01 -5.18
N ARG A 45 8.78 4.00 -5.18
CA ARG A 45 9.57 4.66 -6.22
C ARG A 45 9.28 4.08 -7.61
N TYR A 46 9.22 2.75 -7.75
CA TYR A 46 8.90 2.10 -9.01
C TYR A 46 7.54 2.56 -9.55
N TYR A 47 6.49 2.45 -8.75
CA TYR A 47 5.14 2.84 -9.19
C TYR A 47 5.02 4.34 -9.51
N LEU A 48 5.74 5.23 -8.80
CA LEU A 48 5.77 6.65 -9.15
C LEU A 48 6.43 6.90 -10.51
N LEU A 49 7.48 6.15 -10.86
CA LEU A 49 8.14 6.28 -12.16
C LEU A 49 7.25 5.72 -13.29
N GLU A 50 6.58 4.59 -13.08
CA GLU A 50 5.65 4.04 -14.07
C GLU A 50 4.40 4.92 -14.22
N ALA A 51 3.86 5.44 -13.12
CA ALA A 51 2.74 6.40 -13.14
C ALA A 51 3.07 7.65 -13.95
N LYS A 52 4.29 8.19 -13.81
CA LYS A 52 4.77 9.32 -14.61
C LYS A 52 4.79 8.99 -16.11
N LYS A 53 5.26 7.79 -16.49
CA LYS A 53 5.27 7.35 -17.90
C LYS A 53 3.86 7.18 -18.45
N ALA A 54 2.91 6.73 -17.63
CA ALA A 54 1.51 6.55 -18.00
C ALA A 54 0.70 7.86 -17.99
N GLY A 55 1.32 9.01 -17.70
CA GLY A 55 0.63 10.30 -17.68
C GLY A 55 -0.30 10.51 -16.49
N ILE A 56 -0.13 9.72 -15.43
CA ILE A 56 -0.89 9.88 -14.18
C ILE A 56 -0.52 11.22 -13.54
N THR A 57 -1.54 11.96 -13.14
CA THR A 57 -1.41 13.34 -12.67
C THR A 57 -1.00 13.41 -11.21
N LYS A 58 -0.46 14.57 -10.80
CA LYS A 58 -0.19 14.87 -9.39
C LYS A 58 -1.45 14.71 -8.51
N GLY A 59 -2.62 15.13 -9.01
CA GLY A 59 -3.88 15.03 -8.28
C GLY A 59 -4.23 13.58 -7.93
N GLU A 60 -4.09 12.67 -8.89
CA GLU A 60 -4.38 11.24 -8.67
C GLU A 60 -3.42 10.58 -7.69
N ILE A 61 -2.13 10.94 -7.76
CA ILE A 61 -1.13 10.49 -6.78
C ILE A 61 -1.45 11.04 -5.38
N SER A 62 -1.88 12.30 -5.28
CA SER A 62 -2.31 12.92 -4.03
C SER A 62 -3.53 12.22 -3.45
N ASP A 63 -4.52 11.85 -4.27
CA ASP A 63 -5.71 11.11 -3.84
C ASP A 63 -5.37 9.72 -3.31
N VAL A 64 -4.48 8.98 -4.00
CA VAL A 64 -3.98 7.68 -3.51
C VAL A 64 -3.26 7.86 -2.17
N THR A 65 -2.37 8.85 -2.08
CA THR A 65 -1.62 9.14 -0.85
C THR A 65 -2.55 9.43 0.33
N ALA A 66 -3.55 10.30 0.13
CA ALA A 66 -4.52 10.65 1.16
C ALA A 66 -5.33 9.43 1.62
N LYS A 67 -5.76 8.56 0.69
CA LYS A 67 -6.46 7.32 1.02
C LYS A 67 -5.61 6.38 1.88
N VAL A 68 -4.35 6.16 1.51
CA VAL A 68 -3.43 5.31 2.30
C VAL A 68 -3.23 5.90 3.70
N MET A 69 -3.00 7.22 3.81
CA MET A 69 -2.85 7.90 5.09
C MET A 69 -4.10 7.74 5.97
N ALA A 70 -5.29 7.92 5.41
CA ALA A 70 -6.55 7.79 6.15
C ALA A 70 -6.75 6.36 6.69
N VAL A 71 -6.50 5.34 5.85
CA VAL A 71 -6.62 3.93 6.27
C VAL A 71 -5.58 3.58 7.32
N ALA A 72 -4.33 4.00 7.15
CA ALA A 72 -3.28 3.76 8.13
C ALA A 72 -3.57 4.42 9.49
N ALA A 73 -4.05 5.67 9.49
CA ALA A 73 -4.46 6.36 10.71
C ALA A 73 -5.65 5.65 11.39
N GLY A 74 -6.67 5.27 10.60
CA GLY A 74 -7.81 4.51 11.08
C GLY A 74 -7.41 3.17 11.70
N GLN A 75 -6.49 2.43 11.07
CA GLN A 75 -5.95 1.18 11.61
C GLN A 75 -5.32 1.40 12.99
N LYS A 76 -4.50 2.45 13.16
CA LYS A 76 -3.85 2.72 14.46
C LYS A 76 -4.85 3.14 15.54
N LYS A 77 -5.86 3.92 15.17
CA LYS A 77 -6.97 4.26 16.07
C LYS A 77 -7.69 2.99 16.55
N LEU A 78 -8.11 2.12 15.63
CA LEU A 78 -8.83 0.89 15.96
C LEU A 78 -7.97 -0.08 16.76
N GLN A 79 -6.70 -0.24 16.38
CA GLN A 79 -5.73 -1.06 17.12
C GLN A 79 -5.60 -0.59 18.57
N MET A 80 -5.50 0.72 18.80
CA MET A 80 -5.41 1.27 20.14
C MET A 80 -6.70 1.03 20.93
N GLN A 81 -7.86 1.30 20.33
CA GLN A 81 -9.16 1.05 20.94
C GLN A 81 -9.31 -0.42 21.36
N GLU A 82 -8.95 -1.35 20.47
CA GLU A 82 -8.99 -2.79 20.77
C GLU A 82 -8.10 -3.15 21.97
N VAL A 83 -6.89 -2.58 22.08
CA VAL A 83 -6.00 -2.80 23.23
C VAL A 83 -6.61 -2.24 24.52
N LEU A 84 -7.14 -1.02 24.49
CA LEU A 84 -7.76 -0.41 25.68
C LEU A 84 -8.95 -1.24 26.16
N ASP A 85 -9.83 -1.64 25.24
CA ASP A 85 -11.03 -2.42 25.54
C ASP A 85 -10.65 -3.83 26.04
N LYS A 86 -9.80 -4.54 25.30
CA LYS A 86 -9.43 -5.94 25.60
C LYS A 86 -8.71 -6.09 26.93
N TYR A 87 -7.87 -5.12 27.30
CA TYR A 87 -7.08 -5.16 28.53
C TYR A 87 -7.64 -4.26 29.64
N HIS A 88 -8.80 -3.63 29.42
CA HIS A 88 -9.52 -2.77 30.37
C HIS A 88 -8.62 -1.64 30.91
N ILE A 89 -7.81 -1.08 30.01
CA ILE A 89 -6.88 0.00 30.32
C ILE A 89 -7.64 1.32 30.20
N ASP A 90 -7.70 2.06 31.30
CA ASP A 90 -8.27 3.41 31.34
C ASP A 90 -7.14 4.43 31.24
N ILE A 91 -7.00 5.05 30.07
CA ILE A 91 -5.95 6.04 29.81
C ILE A 91 -6.13 7.33 30.60
N ASP A 92 -7.33 7.63 31.10
CA ASP A 92 -7.58 8.83 31.89
C ASP A 92 -6.98 8.71 33.31
N LYS A 93 -6.53 7.51 33.69
CA LYS A 93 -5.78 7.27 34.93
C LYS A 93 -4.28 7.51 34.79
N PHE A 94 -3.79 7.81 33.59
CA PHE A 94 -2.38 8.10 33.33
C PHE A 94 -2.17 9.60 33.57
N SER A 95 -1.63 9.92 34.75
CA SER A 95 -1.22 11.27 35.17
C SER A 95 0.25 11.53 34.92
#